data_AF-A0A6L9QXG2-F1
#
_entry.id   AF-A0A6L9QXG2-F1
#
_cell.length_a   1.000
_cell.length_b   1.000
_cell.length_c   1.000
_cell.angle_alpha   90.00
_cell.angle_beta   90.00
_cell.angle_gamma   90.00
#
_symmetry.space_group_name_H-M   'P 1'
#
loop_
_entity.id
_entity.type
_entity.pdbx_description
1 polymer ?
#
loop_
_entity_poly.entity_id
_entity_poly.type
_entity_poly.pdbx_seq_one_letter_code
_entity_poly.pdbx_strand_id
1 'polypeptide(L)'
;MASMSEPPIPYAGDHNGPMRVLRLHTRRGIVAKAGVTVGIDGAHYHQRWGKAAFEIPADRPVHVAVSQGSGQIGVAATVLTPGQPSELEYRGPAALYLPGTIGVPGTVKQRGCLLQLTIFALAPLLALALVVLIVVLLS
;
A
#
# COMPACT_ATOMS: atom_id res chain seq x y z
N MET A 1 28.09 -5.65 4.74
CA MET A 1 27.42 -5.51 3.42
C MET A 1 26.68 -4.19 3.41
N ALA A 2 27.20 -3.21 2.65
CA ALA A 2 26.62 -1.88 2.56
C ALA A 2 25.23 -1.98 1.90
N SER A 3 24.20 -1.52 2.60
CA SER A 3 22.85 -1.34 2.05
C SER A 3 22.94 -0.29 0.95
N MET A 4 23.10 -0.73 -0.29
CA MET A 4 23.03 0.13 -1.47
C MET A 4 21.62 0.72 -1.50
N SER A 5 21.49 1.93 -0.95
CA SER A 5 20.25 2.68 -0.93
C SER A 5 20.02 3.15 -2.35
N GLU A 6 18.94 2.68 -2.96
CA GLU A 6 18.50 3.17 -4.26
C GLU A 6 18.43 4.70 -4.20
N PRO A 7 18.96 5.42 -5.21
CA PRO A 7 18.97 6.88 -5.19
C PRO A 7 17.53 7.40 -5.05
N PRO A 8 17.29 8.43 -4.23
CA PRO A 8 15.95 8.95 -4.02
C PRO A 8 15.42 9.52 -5.34
N ILE A 9 14.13 9.28 -5.59
CA ILE A 9 13.44 9.78 -6.78
C ILE A 9 13.26 11.30 -6.62
N PRO A 10 13.70 12.13 -7.58
CA PRO A 10 13.59 13.58 -7.48
C PRO A 10 12.15 14.07 -7.35
N TYR A 11 11.98 15.16 -6.61
CA TYR A 11 10.70 15.85 -6.50
C TYR A 11 10.32 16.45 -7.86
N ALA A 12 9.10 16.18 -8.33
CA ALA A 12 8.65 16.64 -9.66
C ALA A 12 8.10 18.08 -9.65
N GLY A 13 7.75 18.63 -8.49
CA GLY A 13 7.21 19.99 -8.39
C GLY A 13 8.30 21.06 -8.43
N ASP A 14 7.90 22.30 -8.72
CA ASP A 14 8.80 23.46 -8.62
C ASP A 14 9.01 23.81 -7.14
N HIS A 15 10.24 23.63 -6.66
CA HIS A 15 10.65 24.00 -5.30
C HIS A 15 12.15 24.25 -5.24
N ASN A 16 12.55 25.44 -4.76
CA ASN A 16 13.95 25.86 -4.61
C ASN A 16 14.41 25.90 -3.14
N GLY A 17 13.58 25.42 -2.21
CA GLY A 17 13.89 25.38 -0.78
C GLY A 17 14.62 24.11 -0.33
N PRO A 18 14.81 23.93 0.99
CA PRO A 18 15.45 22.74 1.52
C PRO A 18 14.64 21.47 1.23
N MET A 19 15.34 20.42 0.82
CA MET A 19 14.77 19.10 0.53
C MET A 19 15.11 18.10 1.65
N ARG A 20 14.26 17.09 1.83
CA ARG A 20 14.51 15.94 2.69
C ARG A 20 14.09 14.65 1.98
N VAL A 21 14.60 13.53 2.46
CA VAL A 21 14.30 12.22 1.87
C VAL A 21 13.16 11.54 2.63
N LEU A 22 12.05 11.29 1.94
CA LEU A 22 10.98 10.39 2.37
C LEU A 22 11.35 8.94 2.06
N ARG A 23 11.43 8.11 3.09
CA ARG A 23 11.55 6.66 2.98
C ARG A 23 10.18 6.02 3.09
N LEU A 24 9.71 5.43 2.00
CA LEU A 24 8.42 4.75 1.96
C LEU A 24 8.63 3.23 1.90
N HIS A 25 8.06 2.52 2.88
CA HIS A 25 8.02 1.07 2.91
C HIS A 25 6.64 0.56 2.52
N THR A 26 6.52 -0.01 1.34
CA THR A 26 5.26 -0.56 0.83
C THR A 26 5.22 -2.07 1.04
N ARG A 27 4.18 -2.56 1.71
CA ARG A 27 3.95 -4.00 1.94
C ARG A 27 2.66 -4.44 1.26
N ARG A 28 2.80 -5.48 0.44
CA ARG A 28 1.65 -6.10 -0.24
C ARG A 28 0.79 -6.90 0.74
N GLY A 29 -0.51 -6.88 0.51
CA GLY A 29 -1.40 -7.93 1.01
C GLY A 29 -1.17 -9.23 0.25
N ILE A 30 -1.67 -10.35 0.80
CA ILE A 30 -1.43 -11.71 0.27
C ILE A 30 -1.88 -11.86 -1.20
N VAL A 31 -2.96 -11.18 -1.60
CA VAL A 31 -3.58 -11.33 -2.94
C VAL A 31 -3.17 -10.21 -3.90
N ALA A 32 -2.46 -9.19 -3.42
CA ALA A 32 -2.06 -8.06 -4.26
C ALA A 32 -0.92 -8.45 -5.24
N LYS A 33 -1.28 -8.58 -6.53
CA LYS A 33 -0.34 -8.82 -7.63
C LYS A 33 0.04 -7.56 -8.42
N ALA A 34 -0.79 -6.52 -8.35
CA ALA A 34 -0.52 -5.25 -9.04
C ALA A 34 0.67 -4.52 -8.41
N GLY A 35 1.34 -3.65 -9.17
CA GLY A 35 2.35 -2.72 -8.64
C GLY A 35 1.73 -1.69 -7.68
N VAL A 36 2.58 -0.81 -7.14
CA VAL A 36 2.15 0.28 -6.26
C VAL A 36 2.37 1.62 -6.95
N THR A 37 1.42 2.54 -6.78
CA THR A 37 1.49 3.91 -7.29
C THR A 37 1.59 4.87 -6.12
N VAL A 38 2.67 5.65 -6.10
CA VAL A 38 2.94 6.66 -5.08
C VAL A 38 2.65 8.03 -5.68
N GLY A 39 1.76 8.78 -5.04
CA GLY A 39 1.45 10.17 -5.36
C GLY A 39 2.17 11.10 -4.38
N ILE A 40 2.95 12.06 -4.88
CA ILE A 40 3.57 13.13 -4.08
C ILE A 40 3.13 14.47 -4.66
N ASP A 41 2.36 15.25 -3.91
CA ASP A 41 1.81 16.55 -4.35
C ASP A 41 1.14 16.51 -5.74
N GLY A 42 0.53 15.38 -6.10
CA GLY A 42 -0.14 15.16 -7.38
C GLY A 42 0.72 14.51 -8.48
N ALA A 43 2.04 14.40 -8.30
CA ALA A 43 2.89 13.62 -9.19
C ALA A 43 2.80 12.12 -8.86
N HIS A 44 2.62 11.28 -9.88
CA HIS A 44 2.42 9.84 -9.72
C HIS A 44 3.62 9.02 -10.20
N TYR A 45 4.08 8.11 -9.35
CA TYR A 45 5.22 7.23 -9.61
C TYR A 45 4.80 5.78 -9.48
N HIS A 46 4.92 5.00 -10.56
CA HIS A 46 4.67 3.57 -10.55
C HIS A 46 5.92 2.81 -10.09
N GLN A 47 5.77 2.04 -9.02
CA GLN A 47 6.86 1.33 -8.35
C GLN A 47 6.50 -0.13 -8.06
N ARG A 48 7.53 -0.92 -7.78
CA ARG A 48 7.36 -2.26 -7.22
C ARG A 48 7.15 -2.17 -5.70
N TRP A 49 6.55 -3.21 -5.13
CA TRP A 49 6.47 -3.36 -3.68
C TRP A 49 7.86 -3.43 -3.05
N GLY A 50 8.03 -2.78 -1.90
CA GLY A 50 9.30 -2.74 -1.20
C GLY A 50 9.61 -1.37 -0.62
N LYS A 51 10.91 -1.11 -0.43
CA LYS A 51 11.41 0.18 0.04
C LYS A 51 11.68 1.07 -1.16
N ALA A 52 11.24 2.32 -1.10
CA ALA A 52 11.58 3.36 -2.06
C ALA A 52 11.91 4.65 -1.30
N ALA A 53 12.70 5.51 -1.92
CA ALA A 53 13.06 6.82 -1.39
C ALA A 53 12.64 7.92 -2.37
N PHE A 54 12.13 9.03 -1.86
CA PHE A 54 11.69 10.17 -2.64
C PHE A 54 12.22 11.45 -2.02
N GLU A 55 12.62 12.41 -2.85
CA GLU A 55 12.89 13.76 -2.40
C GLU A 55 11.56 14.50 -2.22
N ILE A 56 11.44 15.21 -1.10
CA ILE A 56 10.28 16.03 -0.77
C ILE A 56 10.72 17.35 -0.13
N PRO A 57 9.95 18.44 -0.27
CA PRO A 57 10.18 19.67 0.46
C PRO A 57 10.24 19.45 1.99
N ALA A 58 11.19 20.11 2.66
CA ALA A 58 11.38 20.02 4.11
C ALA A 58 10.69 21.16 4.88
N ASP A 59 10.37 22.24 4.20
CA ASP A 59 9.89 23.53 4.72
C ASP A 59 8.38 23.77 4.53
N ARG A 60 7.68 22.90 3.81
CA ARG A 60 6.21 22.95 3.64
C ARG A 60 5.54 21.59 3.83
N PRO A 61 4.22 21.55 4.08
CA PRO A 61 3.46 20.31 4.07
C PRO A 61 3.51 19.64 2.70
N VAL A 62 3.62 18.31 2.69
CA VAL A 62 3.65 17.49 1.47
C VAL A 62 2.58 16.41 1.55
N HIS A 63 1.72 16.34 0.53
CA HIS A 63 0.69 15.33 0.43
C HIS A 63 1.26 14.05 -0.19
N VAL A 64 1.16 12.94 0.54
CA VAL A 64 1.63 11.63 0.11
C VAL A 64 0.45 10.68 0.03
N ALA A 65 0.17 10.17 -1.16
CA ALA A 65 -0.84 9.15 -1.41
C ALA A 65 -0.20 7.86 -1.92
N VAL A 66 -0.74 6.71 -1.54
CA VAL A 66 -0.28 5.41 -2.03
C VAL A 66 -1.49 4.56 -2.38
N SER A 67 -1.40 3.88 -3.51
CA SER A 67 -2.47 3.06 -4.08
C SER A 67 -1.90 1.88 -4.85
N GLN A 68 -2.72 0.90 -5.20
CA GLN A 68 -2.33 -0.26 -5.99
C GLN A 68 -2.76 -0.11 -7.44
N GLY A 69 -1.99 -0.70 -8.35
CA GLY A 69 -2.27 -0.70 -9.78
C GLY A 69 -2.32 0.72 -10.35
N SER A 70 -3.38 1.03 -11.09
CA SER A 70 -3.57 2.29 -11.82
C SER A 70 -3.95 3.49 -10.93
N GLY A 71 -3.99 3.35 -9.60
CA GLY A 71 -4.21 4.50 -8.71
C GLY A 71 -5.51 4.47 -7.89
N GLN A 72 -6.40 3.51 -8.13
CA GLN A 72 -7.75 3.52 -7.56
C GLN A 72 -7.99 2.50 -6.44
N ILE A 73 -7.07 1.55 -6.26
CA ILE A 73 -7.26 0.43 -5.35
C ILE A 73 -6.44 0.64 -4.08
N GLY A 74 -7.04 0.36 -2.92
CA GLY A 74 -6.30 0.41 -1.65
C GLY A 74 -5.70 1.79 -1.35
N VAL A 75 -6.35 2.86 -1.82
CA VAL A 75 -5.85 4.23 -1.66
C VAL A 75 -5.73 4.57 -0.18
N ALA A 76 -4.60 5.15 0.19
CA ALA A 76 -4.36 5.74 1.50
C ALA A 76 -3.52 7.00 1.32
N ALA A 77 -3.85 8.06 2.04
CA ALA A 77 -3.16 9.34 1.94
C ALA A 77 -2.86 9.91 3.32
N THR A 78 -1.79 10.69 3.39
CA THR A 78 -1.39 11.44 4.58
C THR A 78 -0.69 12.72 4.16
N VAL A 79 -0.64 13.69 5.07
CA VAL A 79 0.13 14.92 4.89
C VAL A 79 1.31 14.88 5.85
N LEU A 80 2.51 15.03 5.32
CA LEU A 80 3.74 15.16 6.10
C LEU A 80 4.02 16.63 6.36
N THR A 81 3.98 17.04 7.62
CA THR A 81 4.31 18.40 8.05
C THR A 81 5.85 18.55 8.13
N PRO A 82 6.37 19.78 7.98
CA PRO A 82 7.77 20.08 8.30
C PRO A 82 8.14 19.60 9.70
N GLY A 83 9.34 19.04 9.87
CA GLY A 83 9.84 18.53 11.14
C GLY A 83 9.34 17.13 11.57
N GLN A 84 8.33 16.56 10.90
CA GLN A 84 7.94 15.17 11.15
C GLN A 84 8.95 14.17 10.58
N PRO A 85 9.09 12.97 11.18
CA PRO A 85 9.88 11.89 10.61
C PRO A 85 9.47 11.58 9.16
N SER A 86 10.44 11.52 8.26
CA SER A 86 10.21 11.25 6.83
C SER A 86 10.25 9.75 6.52
N GLU A 87 9.71 8.93 7.42
CA GLU A 87 9.56 7.50 7.22
C GLU A 87 8.09 7.12 7.29
N LEU A 88 7.60 6.45 6.23
CA LEU A 88 6.24 5.98 6.13
C LEU A 88 6.20 4.50 5.78
N GLU A 89 5.22 3.80 6.33
CA GLU A 89 4.86 2.45 5.93
C GLU A 89 3.44 2.48 5.34
N TYR A 90 3.31 1.90 4.16
CA TYR A 90 2.02 1.62 3.53
C TYR A 90 1.76 0.12 3.56
N ARG A 91 0.54 -0.25 3.95
CA ARG A 91 0.03 -1.61 3.83
C ARG A 91 -1.18 -1.64 2.92
N GLY A 92 -1.06 -2.44 1.86
CA GLY A 92 -2.18 -2.74 0.99
C GLY A 92 -3.26 -3.51 1.75
N PRO A 93 -4.55 -3.29 1.44
CA PRO A 93 -5.64 -4.10 2.00
C PRO A 93 -5.50 -5.57 1.60
N ALA A 94 -6.10 -6.46 2.38
CA ALA A 94 -6.25 -7.87 1.99
C ALA A 94 -7.21 -8.01 0.79
N ALA A 95 -8.29 -7.22 0.80
CA ALA A 95 -9.34 -7.22 -0.21
C ALA A 95 -9.34 -5.89 -0.99
N LEU A 96 -9.45 -5.96 -2.32
CA LEU A 96 -9.22 -4.82 -3.21
C LEU A 96 -10.25 -3.68 -3.06
N TYR A 97 -11.44 -3.95 -2.53
CA TYR A 97 -12.48 -2.95 -2.29
C TYR A 97 -12.27 -2.15 -0.99
N LEU A 98 -11.30 -2.53 -0.14
CA LEU A 98 -10.98 -1.80 1.08
C LEU A 98 -9.90 -0.74 0.83
N PRO A 99 -9.88 0.34 1.61
CA PRO A 99 -8.75 1.27 1.59
C PRO A 99 -7.49 0.63 2.18
N GLY A 100 -6.34 1.12 1.75
CA GLY A 100 -5.07 0.80 2.38
C GLY A 100 -4.88 1.56 3.69
N THR A 101 -3.72 1.37 4.30
CA THR A 101 -3.32 2.15 5.48
C THR A 101 -1.92 2.67 5.29
N ILE A 102 -1.71 3.96 5.57
CA ILE A 102 -0.41 4.62 5.55
C ILE A 102 -0.18 5.31 6.90
N GLY A 103 1.07 5.32 7.37
CA GLY A 103 1.43 5.90 8.65
C GLY A 103 2.88 5.59 9.03
N VAL A 104 3.22 5.82 10.30
CA VAL A 104 4.56 5.56 10.82
C VAL A 104 4.87 4.06 10.78
N PRO A 105 6.09 3.63 10.43
CA PRO A 105 6.48 2.23 10.46
C PRO A 105 6.10 1.52 11.77
N GLY A 106 5.51 0.33 11.66
CA GLY A 106 5.04 -0.46 12.81
C GLY A 106 3.68 -0.06 13.40
N THR A 107 3.13 1.10 13.03
CA THR A 107 1.79 1.55 13.50
C THR A 107 0.65 1.11 12.57
N VAL A 108 0.97 0.78 11.32
CA VAL A 108 -0.02 0.43 10.30
C VAL A 108 -0.39 -1.05 10.34
N LYS A 109 -1.69 -1.34 10.22
CA LYS A 109 -2.25 -2.71 10.19
C LYS A 109 -3.00 -2.95 8.90
N GLN A 110 -2.79 -4.13 8.31
CA GLN A 110 -3.50 -4.54 7.10
C GLN A 110 -4.99 -4.75 7.41
N ARG A 111 -5.86 -4.06 6.65
CA ARG A 111 -7.31 -4.20 6.76
C ARG A 111 -7.83 -5.42 6.00
N GLY A 112 -8.88 -6.06 6.53
CA GLY A 112 -9.58 -7.17 5.88
C GLY A 112 -8.90 -8.53 5.98
N CYS A 113 -7.79 -8.67 6.73
CA CYS A 113 -7.08 -9.95 6.84
C CYS A 113 -7.96 -11.07 7.40
N LEU A 114 -8.68 -10.80 8.50
CA LEU A 114 -9.56 -11.79 9.13
C LEU A 114 -10.71 -12.19 8.20
N LEU A 115 -11.36 -11.22 7.56
CA LEU A 115 -12.43 -11.47 6.60
C LEU A 115 -11.95 -12.36 5.42
N GLN A 116 -10.74 -12.11 4.92
CA GLN A 116 -10.15 -12.90 3.86
C GLN A 116 -9.94 -14.37 4.27
N LEU A 117 -9.42 -14.58 5.48
CA LEU A 117 -9.23 -15.92 6.04
C LEU A 117 -10.57 -16.64 6.21
N THR A 118 -11.59 -15.92 6.69
CA THR A 118 -12.95 -16.47 6.82
C THR A 118 -13.52 -16.88 5.48
N ILE A 119 -13.39 -16.06 4.43
CA ILE A 119 -13.85 -16.39 3.08
C ILE A 119 -13.11 -17.63 2.55
N PHE A 120 -11.79 -17.68 2.70
CA PHE A 120 -11.00 -18.83 2.25
C PHE A 120 -11.32 -20.13 3.01
N ALA A 121 -11.79 -20.05 4.25
CA ALA A 121 -12.22 -21.22 5.01
C ALA A 121 -13.66 -21.65 4.67
N LEU A 122 -14.61 -20.72 4.58
CA LEU A 122 -16.03 -21.04 4.38
C LEU A 122 -16.39 -21.39 2.94
N ALA A 123 -15.83 -20.70 1.95
CA ALA A 123 -16.14 -20.96 0.55
C ALA A 123 -15.91 -22.42 0.12
N PRO A 124 -14.77 -23.08 0.42
CA PRO A 124 -14.58 -24.48 0.04
C PRO A 124 -15.49 -25.43 0.80
N LEU A 125 -15.81 -25.15 2.07
CA LEU A 125 -16.75 -25.97 2.85
C LEU A 125 -18.17 -25.90 2.28
N LEU A 126 -18.63 -24.71 1.91
CA LEU A 126 -19.93 -24.53 1.24
C LEU A 126 -19.97 -25.21 -0.13
N ALA A 127 -18.90 -25.10 -0.92
CA ALA A 127 -18.80 -25.79 -2.21
C ALA A 127 -18.85 -27.31 -2.04
N LEU A 128 -18.13 -27.86 -1.04
CA LEU A 128 -18.16 -29.28 -0.74
C LEU A 128 -19.56 -29.74 -0.31
N ALA A 129 -20.22 -29.00 0.58
CA ALA A 129 -21.58 -29.31 1.02
C ALA A 129 -22.58 -29.31 -0.15
N LEU A 130 -22.45 -28.36 -1.08
CA LEU A 130 -23.28 -28.30 -2.29
C LEU A 130 -23.05 -29.50 -3.20
N VAL A 131 -21.79 -29.91 -3.40
CA VAL A 131 -21.46 -31.10 -4.20
C VAL A 131 -22.07 -32.36 -3.57
N VAL A 132 -21.93 -32.54 -2.25
CA VAL A 132 -22.54 -33.66 -1.52
C VAL A 132 -24.06 -33.67 -1.69
N LEU A 133 -24.71 -32.52 -1.53
CA LEU A 133 -26.16 -32.39 -1.70
C LEU A 133 -26.61 -32.78 -3.13
N ILE A 134 -25.90 -32.32 -4.15
CA ILE A 134 -26.19 -32.65 -5.55
C ILE A 134 -26.06 -34.15 -5.79
N VAL A 135 -24.99 -34.78 -5.29
CA VAL A 135 -24.79 -36.23 -5.44
C VAL A 135 -25.92 -37.01 -4.77
N VAL A 136 -26.34 -36.62 -3.56
CA VAL A 136 -27.45 -37.25 -2.85
C VAL A 136 -28.77 -37.11 -3.60
N LEU A 137 -29.04 -35.96 -4.20
CA LEU A 137 -30.28 -35.72 -4.97
C LEU A 137 -30.32 -36.49 -6.30
N LEU A 138 -29.17 -36.85 -6.85
CA LEU A 138 -29.04 -37.58 -8.11
C LEU A 138 -28.89 -39.11 -7.92
N SER A 139 -28.81 -39.58 -6.67
CA SER A 139 -28.71 -41.00 -6.31
C SER A 139 -30.08 -41.56 -5.94
#